data_AF-A0A9P6IJI1-F1
#
_entry.id   AF-A0A9P6IJI1-F1
#
_cell.length_a   1.000
_cell.length_b   1.000
_cell.length_c   1.000
_cell.angle_alpha   90.00
_cell.angle_beta   90.00
_cell.angle_gamma   90.00
#
_symmetry.space_group_name_H-M   'P 1'
#
loop_
_entity.id
_entity.type
_entity.pdbx_description
1 polymer ?
#
loop_
_entity_poly.entity_id
_entity_poly.type
_entity_poly.pdbx_seq_one_letter_code
_entity_poly.pdbx_strand_id
1 'polypeptide(L)'
;MKAETQSTLDVFYLAQITAGIYRSSNQLEGTFPSADEFDTFYAEHQDLLNRDAWRQYYSPTLLTETISARFYRLPDLKELPDSSDPLAQPRRKGTGHFTKLPRWAHTVAGSRRRQPTLPVETIIQIALSTLEQTISRLRTDFPSVQPYSETQARFWLSYMKIDSSVPVTKEALGLNGFGIHVAQGAFDMWAWEAHYSQKTWESVSAQYLEPELDGTRKSEVDWCGWPDGGIGVQAWCRGWEPEVGSEEEVAFLAAAAVEETKGIDLGDLNFTMRSHILWAVMRTVFQSAGEKPVDDLKRRMVEAGNIVEIDEIKAELWIREAVMVMEPYVQRRGGWPAAAEDRSELLRQILVENGQLFFHSILA
;
A
#
# COMPACT_ATOMS: atom_id res chain seq x y z
N MET A 1 -25.44 12.37 -18.08
CA MET A 1 -24.43 11.40 -17.61
C MET A 1 -23.22 12.23 -17.20
N LYS A 2 -23.12 12.59 -15.91
CA LYS A 2 -21.95 13.34 -15.40
C LYS A 2 -20.74 12.41 -15.55
N ALA A 3 -19.66 12.89 -16.15
CA ALA A 3 -18.38 12.20 -16.05
C ALA A 3 -18.05 12.15 -14.57
N GLU A 4 -18.09 10.96 -13.96
CA GLU A 4 -17.42 10.74 -12.69
C GLU A 4 -15.94 10.96 -12.99
N THR A 5 -15.42 12.11 -12.57
CA THR A 5 -13.99 12.39 -12.59
C THR A 5 -13.33 11.32 -11.76
N GLN A 6 -12.49 10.51 -12.40
CA GLN A 6 -11.82 9.41 -11.74
C GLN A 6 -10.70 9.99 -10.87
N SER A 7 -10.91 10.04 -9.55
CA SER A 7 -9.96 10.56 -8.55
C SER A 7 -8.51 10.08 -8.80
N THR A 8 -8.37 8.81 -9.22
CA THR A 8 -7.07 8.25 -9.63
C THR A 8 -6.40 8.98 -10.81
N LEU A 9 -7.12 9.25 -11.90
CA LEU A 9 -6.55 9.89 -13.10
C LEU A 9 -6.26 11.37 -12.86
N ASP A 10 -7.07 12.05 -12.05
CA ASP A 10 -6.83 13.44 -11.67
C ASP A 10 -5.50 13.55 -10.91
N VAL A 11 -5.29 12.71 -9.89
CA VAL A 11 -4.03 12.68 -9.14
C VAL A 11 -2.85 12.23 -10.00
N PHE A 12 -3.06 11.27 -10.92
CA PHE A 12 -2.03 10.87 -11.89
C PHE A 12 -1.54 12.07 -12.72
N TYR A 13 -2.45 12.82 -13.36
CA TYR A 13 -2.06 13.95 -14.19
C TYR A 13 -1.46 15.10 -13.37
N LEU A 14 -1.90 15.30 -12.12
CA LEU A 14 -1.25 16.24 -11.19
C LEU A 14 0.20 15.82 -10.89
N ALA A 15 0.45 14.52 -10.71
CA ALA A 15 1.81 14.00 -10.55
C ALA A 15 2.65 14.19 -11.83
N GLN A 16 2.06 14.02 -13.02
CA GLN A 16 2.74 14.27 -14.31
C GLN A 16 3.11 15.76 -14.47
N ILE A 17 2.20 16.69 -14.14
CA ILE A 17 2.47 18.13 -14.15
C ILE A 17 3.61 18.47 -13.19
N THR A 18 3.57 17.88 -12.00
CA THR A 18 4.60 18.05 -10.99
C THR A 18 5.97 17.56 -11.51
N ALA A 19 6.03 16.40 -12.15
CA ALA A 19 7.24 15.90 -12.80
C ALA A 19 7.72 16.81 -13.95
N GLY A 20 6.81 17.32 -14.78
CA GLY A 20 7.15 18.29 -15.83
C GLY A 20 7.73 19.59 -15.28
N ILE A 21 7.15 20.12 -14.20
CA ILE A 21 7.68 21.28 -13.47
C ILE A 21 9.09 20.97 -12.94
N TYR A 22 9.28 19.78 -12.38
CA TYR A 22 10.58 19.32 -11.89
C TYR A 22 11.65 19.30 -12.97
N ARG A 23 11.28 18.88 -14.17
CA ARG A 23 12.17 18.82 -15.34
C ARG A 23 12.46 20.18 -15.97
N SER A 24 11.59 21.16 -15.75
CA SER A 24 11.69 22.49 -16.36
C SER A 24 12.42 23.53 -15.50
N SER A 25 12.50 23.30 -14.19
CA SER A 25 13.08 24.25 -13.23
C SER A 25 14.24 23.64 -12.46
N ASN A 26 15.29 24.43 -12.25
CA ASN A 26 16.37 24.08 -11.34
C ASN A 26 15.85 24.28 -9.90
N GLN A 27 15.39 23.19 -9.28
CA GLN A 27 14.58 23.12 -8.05
C GLN A 27 15.10 23.88 -6.81
N LEU A 28 16.33 24.39 -6.88
CA LEU A 28 17.00 25.10 -5.81
C LEU A 28 16.94 26.63 -6.00
N GLU A 29 16.79 27.13 -7.23
CA GLU A 29 16.88 28.57 -7.56
C GLU A 29 15.96 29.01 -8.73
N GLY A 30 15.17 28.10 -9.30
CA GLY A 30 14.48 28.30 -10.57
C GLY A 30 13.11 28.96 -10.49
N THR A 31 12.73 29.65 -11.57
CA THR A 31 11.39 30.22 -11.78
C THR A 31 10.44 29.09 -12.18
N PHE A 32 9.33 28.94 -11.45
CA PHE A 32 8.29 27.97 -11.81
C PHE A 32 7.53 28.46 -13.04
N PRO A 33 7.06 27.55 -13.92
CA PRO A 33 6.24 27.91 -15.07
C PRO A 33 5.00 28.67 -14.61
N SER A 34 4.76 29.83 -15.22
CA SER A 34 3.55 30.61 -15.02
C SER A 34 2.41 30.06 -15.88
N ALA A 35 1.16 30.42 -15.55
CA ALA A 35 0.00 30.00 -16.34
C ALA A 35 0.07 30.47 -17.80
N ASP A 36 0.73 31.60 -18.06
CA ASP A 36 0.91 32.17 -19.41
C ASP A 36 1.87 31.35 -20.27
N GLU A 37 2.69 30.49 -19.66
CA GLU A 37 3.67 29.62 -20.34
C GLU A 37 3.12 28.19 -20.57
N PHE A 38 1.84 27.96 -20.26
CA PHE A 38 1.25 26.61 -20.28
C PHE A 38 1.38 25.90 -21.64
N ASP A 39 1.18 26.60 -22.75
CA ASP A 39 1.24 25.99 -24.09
C ASP A 39 2.66 25.49 -24.41
N THR A 40 3.69 26.27 -24.04
CA THR A 40 5.10 25.88 -24.19
C THR A 40 5.41 24.70 -23.27
N PHE A 41 5.01 24.77 -22.01
CA PHE A 41 5.19 23.70 -21.04
C PHE A 41 4.53 22.38 -21.49
N TYR A 42 3.30 22.45 -22.02
CA TYR A 42 2.58 21.29 -22.51
C TYR A 42 3.27 20.68 -23.74
N ALA A 43 3.76 21.50 -24.66
CA ALA A 43 4.50 21.02 -25.83
C ALA A 43 5.81 20.33 -25.46
N GLU A 44 6.56 20.86 -24.48
CA GLU A 44 7.81 20.26 -24.01
C GLU A 44 7.63 18.95 -23.26
N HIS A 45 6.52 18.80 -22.50
CA HIS A 45 6.23 17.62 -21.68
C HIS A 45 5.09 16.77 -22.24
N GLN A 46 4.89 16.78 -23.56
CA GLN A 46 3.80 16.06 -24.22
C GLN A 46 3.80 14.56 -23.89
N ASP A 47 4.97 13.95 -23.71
CA ASP A 47 5.09 12.54 -23.32
C ASP A 47 4.45 12.24 -21.96
N LEU A 48 4.48 13.19 -21.03
CA LEU A 48 3.88 13.07 -19.69
C LEU A 48 2.40 13.50 -19.68
N LEU A 49 2.07 14.55 -20.43
CA LEU A 49 0.79 15.27 -20.30
C LEU A 49 -0.24 14.89 -21.37
N ASN A 50 0.12 14.10 -22.38
CA ASN A 50 -0.85 13.69 -23.39
C ASN A 50 -2.02 12.92 -22.75
N ARG A 51 -3.19 13.05 -23.39
CA ARG A 51 -4.47 12.48 -22.90
C ARG A 51 -4.47 10.95 -22.72
N ASP A 52 -3.59 10.25 -23.40
CA ASP A 52 -3.51 8.79 -23.37
C ASP A 52 -2.29 8.28 -22.57
N ALA A 53 -1.54 9.17 -21.90
CA ALA A 53 -0.30 8.84 -21.20
C ALA A 53 -0.55 7.78 -20.12
N TRP A 54 -1.68 7.89 -19.41
CA TRP A 54 -2.09 6.97 -18.36
C TRP A 54 -2.16 5.51 -18.81
N ARG A 55 -2.38 5.22 -20.10
CA ARG A 55 -2.49 3.84 -20.63
C ARG A 55 -1.22 3.03 -20.48
N GLN A 56 -0.08 3.69 -20.30
CA GLN A 56 1.20 3.03 -20.04
C GLN A 56 1.41 2.70 -18.55
N TYR A 57 0.61 3.29 -17.67
CA TYR A 57 0.77 3.26 -16.21
C TYR A 57 -0.33 2.43 -15.55
N TYR A 58 -1.55 2.46 -16.11
CA TYR A 58 -2.72 1.82 -15.53
C TYR A 58 -3.34 0.76 -16.45
N SER A 59 -3.70 -0.38 -15.87
CA SER A 59 -4.59 -1.32 -16.54
C SER A 59 -6.03 -0.79 -16.59
N PRO A 60 -6.80 -1.08 -17.66
CA PRO A 60 -8.22 -0.75 -17.70
C PRO A 60 -9.00 -1.37 -16.53
N THR A 61 -8.63 -2.60 -16.13
CA THR A 61 -9.27 -3.32 -15.03
C THR A 61 -9.20 -2.52 -13.73
N LEU A 62 -8.00 -2.06 -13.34
CA LEU A 62 -7.82 -1.26 -12.12
C LEU A 62 -8.69 0.01 -12.15
N LEU A 63 -8.73 0.71 -13.29
CA LEU A 63 -9.51 1.94 -13.42
C LEU A 63 -11.02 1.67 -13.43
N THR A 64 -11.48 0.52 -13.88
CA THR A 64 -12.92 0.19 -13.82
C THR A 64 -13.42 -0.17 -12.43
N GLU A 65 -12.53 -0.36 -11.45
CA GLU A 65 -12.93 -0.61 -10.06
C GLU A 65 -13.61 0.63 -9.46
N THR A 66 -14.74 0.42 -8.78
CA THR A 66 -15.48 1.47 -8.07
C THR A 66 -14.60 2.25 -7.08
N ILE A 67 -13.62 1.57 -6.48
CA ILE A 67 -12.67 2.15 -5.54
C ILE A 67 -11.78 3.20 -6.24
N SER A 68 -11.34 2.92 -7.47
CA SER A 68 -10.43 3.79 -8.24
C SER A 68 -11.11 5.09 -8.70
N ALA A 69 -12.44 5.10 -8.78
CA ALA A 69 -13.22 6.32 -9.05
C ALA A 69 -13.21 7.27 -7.84
N ARG A 70 -13.17 6.73 -6.62
CA ARG A 70 -13.27 7.50 -5.37
C ARG A 70 -11.91 7.87 -4.79
N PHE A 71 -11.01 6.90 -4.80
CA PHE A 71 -9.70 7.01 -4.18
C PHE A 71 -8.60 6.99 -5.23
N TYR A 72 -7.50 7.68 -4.93
CA TYR A 72 -6.29 7.56 -5.71
C TYR A 72 -5.67 6.17 -5.54
N ARG A 73 -5.35 5.53 -6.67
CA ARG A 73 -4.60 4.27 -6.76
C ARG A 73 -3.28 4.49 -7.48
N LEU A 74 -2.21 3.88 -6.99
CA LEU A 74 -0.93 3.88 -7.69
C LEU A 74 -1.03 3.10 -9.01
N PRO A 75 -0.26 3.49 -10.04
CA PRO A 75 -0.10 2.71 -11.26
C PRO A 75 0.28 1.24 -11.01
N ASP A 76 -0.40 0.32 -11.69
CA ASP A 76 -0.16 -1.13 -11.61
C ASP A 76 0.77 -1.65 -12.72
N LEU A 77 0.95 -0.91 -13.82
CA LEU A 77 1.77 -1.33 -14.97
C LEU A 77 3.17 -0.70 -15.01
N LYS A 78 3.32 0.54 -14.54
CA LYS A 78 4.60 1.28 -14.58
C LYS A 78 4.65 2.33 -13.47
N GLU A 79 5.82 2.55 -12.87
CA GLU A 79 5.98 3.61 -11.87
C GLU A 79 5.76 5.01 -12.45
N LEU A 80 5.27 5.93 -11.61
CA LEU A 80 5.27 7.34 -11.94
C LEU A 80 6.69 7.82 -12.33
N PRO A 81 6.80 8.79 -13.25
CA PRO A 81 8.09 9.40 -13.55
C PRO A 81 8.71 9.97 -12.27
N ASP A 82 10.03 9.84 -12.17
CA ASP A 82 10.84 10.54 -11.16
C ASP A 82 10.52 10.20 -9.68
N SER A 83 9.62 9.24 -9.41
CA SER A 83 9.23 8.82 -8.04
C SER A 83 10.30 8.04 -7.26
N SER A 84 11.45 7.75 -7.88
CA SER A 84 12.52 6.90 -7.37
C SER A 84 13.91 7.52 -7.54
N ASP A 85 13.98 8.72 -8.13
CA ASP A 85 15.24 9.37 -8.52
C ASP A 85 15.54 10.54 -7.57
N PRO A 86 16.83 10.86 -7.34
CA PRO A 86 17.17 12.06 -6.60
C PRO A 86 16.58 13.29 -7.27
N LEU A 87 16.19 14.27 -6.47
CA LEU A 87 15.70 15.54 -6.96
C LEU A 87 16.69 16.14 -7.97
N ALA A 88 16.16 16.59 -9.11
CA ALA A 88 16.89 17.23 -10.21
C ALA A 88 17.90 16.36 -10.99
N GLN A 89 17.93 15.03 -10.83
CA GLN A 89 18.75 14.15 -11.68
C GLN A 89 17.97 12.99 -12.29
N PRO A 90 17.91 12.86 -13.64
CA PRO A 90 17.39 11.66 -14.26
C PRO A 90 18.41 10.53 -14.07
N ARG A 91 18.05 9.51 -13.28
CA ARG A 91 18.76 8.24 -13.38
C ARG A 91 18.31 7.52 -14.64
N ARG A 92 19.22 6.77 -15.26
CA ARG A 92 18.81 5.76 -16.24
C ARG A 92 18.13 4.65 -15.47
N LYS A 93 16.80 4.71 -15.39
CA LYS A 93 16.00 3.66 -14.75
C LYS A 93 16.26 2.34 -15.47
N GLY A 94 16.53 1.29 -14.69
CA GLY A 94 16.35 -0.08 -15.17
C GLY A 94 14.87 -0.37 -15.43
N THR A 95 14.56 -1.57 -15.88
CA THR A 95 13.18 -2.00 -16.13
C THR A 95 12.56 -2.52 -14.82
N GLY A 96 11.51 -1.90 -14.29
CA GLY A 96 10.78 -2.44 -13.12
C GLY A 96 10.07 -1.42 -12.24
N HIS A 97 9.39 -1.92 -11.19
CA HIS A 97 8.78 -1.12 -10.13
C HIS A 97 9.71 -1.06 -8.90
N PHE A 98 10.65 -0.13 -8.89
CA PHE A 98 11.65 0.06 -7.84
C PHE A 98 11.05 0.33 -6.45
N THR A 99 9.91 1.01 -6.39
CA THR A 99 9.21 1.43 -5.16
C THR A 99 8.18 0.42 -4.68
N LYS A 100 7.67 -0.45 -5.54
CA LYS A 100 6.59 -1.38 -5.21
C LYS A 100 7.01 -2.44 -4.19
N LEU A 101 8.13 -3.12 -4.43
CA LEU A 101 8.63 -4.15 -3.52
C LEU A 101 9.10 -3.57 -2.16
N PRO A 102 9.80 -2.42 -2.12
CA PRO A 102 10.15 -1.78 -0.85
C PRO A 102 8.94 -1.24 -0.08
N ARG A 103 7.94 -0.69 -0.78
CA ARG A 103 6.66 -0.29 -0.20
C ARG A 103 5.95 -1.48 0.44
N TRP A 104 5.86 -2.59 -0.29
CA TRP A 104 5.32 -3.83 0.23
C TRP A 104 6.07 -4.27 1.49
N ALA A 105 7.40 -4.28 1.47
CA ALA A 105 8.22 -4.66 2.63
C ALA A 105 8.02 -3.71 3.81
N HIS A 106 7.86 -2.41 3.55
CA HIS A 106 7.52 -1.41 4.56
C HIS A 106 6.15 -1.70 5.18
N THR A 107 5.15 -2.06 4.38
CA THR A 107 3.82 -2.46 4.85
C THR A 107 3.89 -3.73 5.70
N VAL A 108 4.70 -4.74 5.32
CA VAL A 108 4.90 -5.96 6.11
C VAL A 108 5.57 -5.64 7.45
N ALA A 109 6.70 -4.94 7.44
CA ALA A 109 7.43 -4.57 8.66
C ALA A 109 6.58 -3.68 9.57
N GLY A 110 5.84 -2.73 9.00
CA GLY A 110 4.90 -1.88 9.70
C GLY A 110 3.75 -2.67 10.31
N SER A 111 3.21 -3.67 9.61
CA SER A 111 2.15 -4.53 10.16
C SER A 111 2.65 -5.31 11.37
N ARG A 112 3.82 -5.95 11.26
CA ARG A 112 4.47 -6.66 12.38
C ARG A 112 4.69 -5.77 13.60
N ARG A 113 5.14 -4.53 13.41
CA ARG A 113 5.37 -3.59 14.52
C ARG A 113 4.08 -3.09 15.17
N ARG A 114 3.02 -2.93 14.37
CA ARG A 114 1.70 -2.50 14.85
C ARG A 114 0.96 -3.64 15.56
N GLN A 115 1.22 -4.88 15.15
CA GLN A 115 0.48 -6.08 15.53
C GLN A 115 1.46 -7.23 15.81
N PRO A 116 2.13 -7.27 16.98
CA PRO A 116 3.15 -8.27 17.27
C PRO A 116 2.56 -9.63 17.71
N THR A 117 1.34 -9.97 17.30
CA THR A 117 0.65 -11.20 17.73
C THR A 117 1.19 -12.45 17.04
N LEU A 118 1.62 -12.33 15.78
CA LEU A 118 2.23 -13.43 15.04
C LEU A 118 3.75 -13.47 15.22
N PRO A 119 4.37 -14.66 15.29
CA PRO A 119 5.83 -14.80 15.21
C PRO A 119 6.37 -14.19 13.92
N VAL A 120 7.58 -13.61 14.00
CA VAL A 120 8.19 -12.92 12.83
C VAL A 120 8.39 -13.86 11.64
N GLU A 121 8.76 -15.11 11.89
CA GLU A 121 8.93 -16.12 10.85
C GLU A 121 7.59 -16.42 10.15
N THR A 122 6.49 -16.48 10.91
CA THR A 122 5.15 -16.66 10.34
C THR A 122 4.76 -15.50 9.43
N ILE A 123 5.05 -14.26 9.84
CA ILE A 123 4.80 -13.07 9.02
C ILE A 123 5.64 -13.09 7.74
N ILE A 124 6.93 -13.42 7.84
CA ILE A 124 7.82 -13.55 6.67
C ILE A 124 7.28 -14.60 5.72
N GLN A 125 6.87 -15.77 6.22
CA GLN A 125 6.36 -16.85 5.38
C GLN A 125 5.05 -16.47 4.67
N ILE A 126 4.12 -15.82 5.38
CA ILE A 126 2.87 -15.29 4.79
C ILE A 126 3.21 -14.25 3.71
N ALA A 127 4.11 -13.32 4.02
CA ALA A 127 4.52 -12.26 3.12
C ALA A 127 5.11 -12.83 1.82
N LEU A 128 6.12 -13.70 1.90
CA LEU A 128 6.76 -14.29 0.71
C LEU A 128 5.76 -15.11 -0.12
N SER A 129 4.95 -15.95 0.53
CA SER A 129 3.95 -16.78 -0.14
C SER A 129 2.89 -15.95 -0.88
N THR A 130 2.35 -14.92 -0.24
CA THR A 130 1.34 -14.03 -0.87
C THR A 130 1.92 -13.18 -1.99
N LEU A 131 3.16 -12.71 -1.84
CA LEU A 131 3.85 -11.95 -2.88
C LEU A 131 4.08 -12.80 -4.14
N GLU A 132 4.59 -14.03 -3.98
CA GLU A 132 4.80 -14.97 -5.09
C GLU A 132 3.50 -15.28 -5.83
N GLN A 133 2.44 -15.63 -5.08
CA GLN A 133 1.11 -15.93 -5.64
C GLN A 133 0.53 -14.74 -6.41
N THR A 134 0.64 -13.54 -5.83
CA THR A 134 0.08 -12.32 -6.44
C THR A 134 0.81 -11.94 -7.71
N ILE A 135 2.15 -11.95 -7.70
CA ILE A 135 2.97 -11.68 -8.90
C ILE A 135 2.70 -12.72 -9.99
N SER A 136 2.61 -14.00 -9.62
CA SER A 136 2.34 -15.09 -10.59
C SER A 136 0.97 -14.92 -11.26
N ARG A 137 -0.06 -14.56 -10.49
CA ARG A 137 -1.38 -14.24 -11.02
C ARG A 137 -1.33 -13.03 -11.95
N LEU A 138 -0.77 -11.91 -11.50
CA LEU A 138 -0.67 -10.68 -12.28
C LEU A 138 0.07 -10.89 -13.61
N ARG A 139 1.12 -11.72 -13.63
CA ARG A 139 1.88 -12.04 -14.84
C ARG A 139 1.11 -12.87 -15.87
N THR A 140 0.06 -13.57 -15.44
CA THR A 140 -0.81 -14.32 -16.36
C THR A 140 -1.53 -13.35 -17.31
N ASP A 141 -2.01 -12.24 -16.76
CA ASP A 141 -2.74 -11.22 -17.51
C ASP A 141 -1.80 -10.13 -18.08
N PHE A 142 -0.68 -9.87 -17.40
CA PHE A 142 0.26 -8.79 -17.72
C PHE A 142 1.72 -9.29 -17.70
N PRO A 143 2.23 -9.85 -18.81
CA PRO A 143 3.60 -10.36 -18.89
C PRO A 143 4.70 -9.32 -18.61
N SER A 144 4.38 -8.02 -18.63
CA SER A 144 5.28 -6.91 -18.30
C SER A 144 5.57 -6.77 -16.81
N VAL A 145 4.73 -7.35 -15.93
CA VAL A 145 4.96 -7.33 -14.47
C VAL A 145 6.24 -8.09 -14.15
N GLN A 146 7.11 -7.51 -13.31
CA GLN A 146 8.38 -8.15 -12.95
C GLN A 146 8.17 -9.50 -12.27
N PRO A 147 8.97 -10.52 -12.58
CA PRO A 147 8.84 -11.83 -11.97
C PRO A 147 9.27 -11.81 -10.49
N TYR A 148 8.72 -12.74 -9.71
CA TYR A 148 9.04 -12.87 -8.30
C TYR A 148 10.50 -13.25 -8.08
N SER A 149 11.13 -12.65 -7.07
CA SER A 149 12.48 -12.98 -6.61
C SER A 149 12.52 -12.99 -5.09
N GLU A 150 12.76 -14.17 -4.51
CA GLU A 150 12.84 -14.31 -3.04
C GLU A 150 14.02 -13.51 -2.48
N THR A 151 15.14 -13.46 -3.21
CA THR A 151 16.31 -12.63 -2.87
C THR A 151 15.95 -11.17 -2.69
N GLN A 152 15.24 -10.60 -3.66
CA GLN A 152 14.83 -9.19 -3.60
C GLN A 152 13.84 -8.97 -2.46
N ALA A 153 12.87 -9.87 -2.28
CA ALA A 153 11.88 -9.75 -1.22
C ALA A 153 12.53 -9.80 0.18
N ARG A 154 13.39 -10.79 0.45
CA ARG A 154 14.10 -10.92 1.72
C ARG A 154 15.04 -9.74 2.00
N PHE A 155 15.74 -9.26 0.97
CA PHE A 155 16.57 -8.07 1.10
C PHE A 155 15.75 -6.88 1.62
N TRP A 156 14.62 -6.58 0.99
CA TRP A 156 13.80 -5.44 1.39
C TRP A 156 13.12 -5.64 2.75
N LEU A 157 12.71 -6.85 3.11
CA LEU A 157 12.20 -7.13 4.47
C LEU A 157 13.27 -6.86 5.54
N SER A 158 14.51 -7.27 5.28
CA SER A 158 15.65 -7.00 6.17
C SER A 158 16.00 -5.52 6.22
N TYR A 159 16.06 -4.84 5.07
CA TYR A 159 16.29 -3.40 4.96
C TYR A 159 15.24 -2.59 5.74
N MET A 160 13.97 -3.00 5.66
CA MET A 160 12.87 -2.40 6.41
C MET A 160 12.84 -2.82 7.88
N LYS A 161 13.82 -3.60 8.34
CA LYS A 161 14.01 -4.07 9.72
C LYS A 161 12.77 -4.78 10.24
N ILE A 162 12.30 -5.79 9.50
CA ILE A 162 11.16 -6.62 9.90
C ILE A 162 11.34 -7.23 11.30
N ASP A 163 12.58 -7.57 11.70
CA ASP A 163 12.89 -8.18 12.99
C ASP A 163 13.01 -7.17 14.15
N SER A 164 12.98 -5.86 13.87
CA SER A 164 13.12 -4.82 14.90
C SER A 164 12.01 -4.87 15.97
N SER A 165 12.39 -5.10 17.22
CA SER A 165 11.48 -5.08 18.37
C SER A 165 11.09 -3.67 18.84
N VAL A 166 11.55 -2.62 18.13
CA VAL A 166 11.27 -1.24 18.51
C VAL A 166 9.79 -0.94 18.25
N PRO A 167 9.01 -0.61 19.30
CA PRO A 167 7.60 -0.27 19.14
C PRO A 167 7.46 1.04 18.36
N VAL A 168 6.49 1.09 17.46
CA VAL A 168 6.16 2.28 16.67
C VAL A 168 5.34 3.22 17.55
N THR A 169 5.67 4.51 17.55
CA THR A 169 4.90 5.52 18.28
C THR A 169 3.51 5.69 17.67
N LYS A 170 2.51 6.08 18.48
CA LYS A 170 1.12 6.24 18.01
C LYS A 170 0.99 7.22 16.83
N GLU A 171 1.84 8.23 16.77
CA GLU A 171 1.89 9.19 15.67
C GLU A 171 2.37 8.54 14.36
N ALA A 172 3.28 7.56 14.44
CA ALA A 172 3.77 6.83 13.28
C ALA A 172 2.82 5.71 12.82
N LEU A 173 1.81 5.34 13.63
CA LEU A 173 0.77 4.36 13.28
C LEU A 173 -0.28 4.92 12.29
N GLY A 174 -0.53 6.23 12.33
CA GLY A 174 -1.58 6.89 11.54
C GLY A 174 -1.16 7.43 10.18
N LEU A 175 0.14 7.42 9.89
CA LEU A 175 0.68 8.08 8.71
C LEU A 175 1.07 7.05 7.67
N ASN A 176 0.42 7.17 6.52
CA ASN A 176 0.84 6.65 5.23
C ASN A 176 2.22 7.24 4.89
N GLY A 177 3.25 6.70 5.54
CA GLY A 177 4.56 7.30 5.63
C GLY A 177 5.49 6.94 4.49
N PHE A 178 5.32 5.78 3.84
CA PHE A 178 6.29 5.32 2.85
C PHE A 178 6.40 6.30 1.68
N GLY A 179 5.27 6.76 1.15
CA GLY A 179 5.26 7.71 0.03
C GLY A 179 5.98 9.02 0.37
N ILE A 180 5.75 9.56 1.56
CA ILE A 180 6.40 10.78 2.05
C ILE A 180 7.91 10.58 2.24
N HIS A 181 8.30 9.47 2.85
CA HIS A 181 9.72 9.17 3.09
C HIS A 181 10.47 8.98 1.77
N VAL A 182 9.87 8.31 0.78
CA VAL A 182 10.43 8.24 -0.59
C VAL A 182 10.52 9.65 -1.20
N ALA A 183 9.47 10.46 -1.07
CA ALA A 183 9.44 11.84 -1.58
C ALA A 183 10.54 12.73 -0.97
N GLN A 184 10.91 12.46 0.27
CA GLN A 184 11.98 13.15 1.00
C GLN A 184 13.37 12.51 0.78
N GLY A 185 13.46 11.46 -0.05
CA GLY A 185 14.71 10.72 -0.24
C GLY A 185 15.22 10.01 1.01
N ALA A 186 14.33 9.67 1.95
CA ALA A 186 14.67 9.01 3.19
C ALA A 186 14.92 7.49 3.03
N PHE A 187 14.51 6.91 1.90
CA PHE A 187 14.82 5.52 1.54
C PHE A 187 15.79 5.47 0.37
N ASP A 188 16.87 4.72 0.56
CA ASP A 188 17.80 4.40 -0.52
C ASP A 188 17.28 3.19 -1.30
N MET A 189 16.59 3.49 -2.41
CA MET A 189 16.01 2.50 -3.32
C MET A 189 17.06 1.61 -4.02
N TRP A 190 18.34 1.96 -3.89
CA TRP A 190 19.47 1.29 -4.53
C TRP A 190 20.43 0.66 -3.52
N ALA A 191 20.03 0.60 -2.25
CA ALA A 191 20.82 -0.02 -1.18
C ALA A 191 21.25 -1.46 -1.49
N TRP A 192 20.50 -2.17 -2.34
CA TRP A 192 20.84 -3.52 -2.79
C TRP A 192 22.19 -3.58 -3.52
N GLU A 193 22.63 -2.51 -4.19
CA GLU A 193 23.91 -2.46 -4.93
C GLU A 193 25.13 -2.60 -4.03
N ALA A 194 24.95 -2.37 -2.72
CA ALA A 194 25.98 -2.59 -1.72
C ALA A 194 26.21 -4.08 -1.44
N HIS A 195 25.19 -4.91 -1.69
CA HIS A 195 25.11 -6.30 -1.24
C HIS A 195 25.10 -7.30 -2.40
N TYR A 196 24.59 -6.90 -3.57
CA TYR A 196 24.43 -7.77 -4.74
C TYR A 196 25.00 -7.11 -6.00
N SER A 197 25.64 -7.92 -6.84
CA SER A 197 25.92 -7.54 -8.22
C SER A 197 24.62 -7.49 -9.02
N GLN A 198 24.57 -6.64 -10.05
CA GLN A 198 23.41 -6.53 -10.93
C GLN A 198 22.98 -7.90 -11.50
N LYS A 199 23.95 -8.74 -11.90
CA LYS A 199 23.68 -10.09 -12.41
C LYS A 199 22.93 -10.97 -11.41
N THR A 200 23.33 -10.95 -10.15
CA THR A 200 22.67 -11.75 -9.08
C THR A 200 21.33 -11.15 -8.72
N TRP A 201 21.25 -9.83 -8.58
CA TRP A 201 20.01 -9.12 -8.27
C TRP A 201 18.91 -9.36 -9.31
N GLU A 202 19.29 -9.38 -10.59
CA GLU A 202 18.40 -9.61 -11.73
C GLU A 202 18.16 -11.09 -12.02
N SER A 203 18.76 -12.02 -11.27
CA SER A 203 18.72 -13.45 -11.63
C SER A 203 17.38 -14.16 -11.42
N VAL A 204 16.33 -13.46 -10.95
CA VAL A 204 14.95 -13.93 -10.77
C VAL A 204 14.87 -15.40 -10.33
N SER A 205 14.96 -15.62 -9.02
CA SER A 205 14.99 -16.94 -8.42
C SER A 205 13.94 -17.06 -7.32
N ALA A 206 13.21 -18.19 -7.33
CA ALA A 206 12.35 -18.60 -6.21
C ALA A 206 13.16 -19.14 -5.02
N GLN A 207 14.48 -19.27 -5.16
CA GLN A 207 15.39 -19.60 -4.08
C GLN A 207 16.21 -18.37 -3.69
N TYR A 208 16.27 -18.08 -2.39
CA TYR A 208 17.11 -17.03 -1.82
C TYR A 208 18.60 -17.25 -2.14
N LEU A 209 19.26 -16.18 -2.59
CA LEU A 209 20.70 -16.11 -2.81
C LEU A 209 21.30 -15.17 -1.76
N GLU A 210 22.37 -15.61 -1.09
CA GLU A 210 23.09 -14.78 -0.13
C GLU A 210 23.81 -13.61 -0.82
N PRO A 211 23.97 -12.45 -0.15
CA PRO A 211 24.80 -11.34 -0.62
C PRO A 211 26.21 -11.78 -0.99
N GLU A 212 26.67 -11.42 -2.19
CA GLU A 212 28.05 -11.66 -2.63
C GLU A 212 28.99 -10.48 -2.37
N LEU A 213 28.45 -9.29 -2.11
CA LEU A 213 29.22 -8.08 -1.80
C LEU A 213 29.22 -7.81 -0.29
N ASP A 214 30.20 -7.05 0.17
CA ASP A 214 30.47 -6.83 1.60
C ASP A 214 29.56 -5.77 2.28
N GLY A 215 28.64 -5.15 1.54
CA GLY A 215 27.76 -4.12 2.05
C GLY A 215 28.43 -2.76 2.29
N THR A 216 29.72 -2.61 1.97
CA THR A 216 30.47 -1.37 2.24
C THR A 216 30.40 -0.37 1.08
N ARG A 217 30.01 -0.83 -0.10
CA ARG A 217 29.79 0.05 -1.25
C ARG A 217 28.65 1.00 -0.89
N LYS A 218 28.98 2.28 -0.79
CA LYS A 218 27.97 3.32 -0.63
C LYS A 218 27.04 3.29 -1.85
N SER A 219 25.73 3.35 -1.60
CA SER A 219 24.81 3.70 -2.66
C SER A 219 25.21 5.05 -3.23
N GLU A 220 25.10 5.17 -4.55
CA GLU A 220 25.30 6.45 -5.23
C GLU A 220 24.27 7.49 -4.79
N VAL A 221 23.23 7.06 -4.04
CA VAL A 221 22.20 7.90 -3.45
C VAL A 221 22.12 7.63 -1.94
N ASP A 222 22.99 8.31 -1.19
CA ASP A 222 23.01 8.25 0.28
C ASP A 222 21.86 9.07 0.90
N TRP A 223 21.25 9.99 0.12
CA TRP A 223 20.20 10.91 0.59
C TRP A 223 19.65 11.78 -0.56
N CYS A 224 18.33 12.06 -0.65
CA CYS A 224 17.79 13.03 -1.63
C CYS A 224 17.34 14.39 -1.04
N GLY A 225 17.77 14.73 0.17
CA GLY A 225 17.73 16.12 0.62
C GLY A 225 16.58 16.53 1.54
N TRP A 226 16.93 17.29 2.56
CA TRP A 226 16.18 18.44 3.04
C TRP A 226 17.01 19.72 2.78
N PRO A 227 16.36 20.86 2.46
CA PRO A 227 14.92 21.02 2.40
C PRO A 227 14.42 20.38 1.11
N ASP A 228 13.46 19.48 1.21
CA ASP A 228 12.90 18.63 0.16
C ASP A 228 12.19 19.41 -0.97
N GLY A 229 12.46 20.71 -1.12
CA GLY A 229 11.71 21.61 -1.99
C GLY A 229 10.22 21.71 -1.62
N GLY A 230 9.80 21.19 -0.46
CA GLY A 230 8.40 21.01 -0.09
C GLY A 230 7.75 19.73 -0.64
N ILE A 231 8.49 18.81 -1.25
CA ILE A 231 7.95 17.59 -1.88
C ILE A 231 7.33 16.64 -0.87
N GLY A 232 7.90 16.49 0.34
CA GLY A 232 7.26 15.73 1.40
C GLY A 232 5.92 16.33 1.82
N VAL A 233 5.83 17.67 1.83
CA VAL A 233 4.58 18.41 2.09
C VAL A 233 3.61 18.29 0.93
N GLN A 234 4.05 18.29 -0.33
CA GLN A 234 3.18 18.02 -1.47
C GLN A 234 2.68 16.57 -1.46
N ALA A 235 3.56 15.59 -1.21
CA ALA A 235 3.19 14.19 -1.05
C ALA A 235 2.15 14.00 0.07
N TRP A 236 2.33 14.70 1.20
CA TRP A 236 1.40 14.75 2.31
C TRP A 236 0.06 15.40 1.94
N CYS A 237 0.07 16.63 1.42
CA CYS A 237 -1.13 17.42 1.14
C CYS A 237 -1.89 16.94 -0.09
N ARG A 238 -1.25 16.23 -1.01
CA ARG A 238 -1.79 15.87 -2.33
C ARG A 238 -1.97 14.37 -2.56
N GLY A 239 -1.60 13.53 -1.59
CA GLY A 239 -1.93 12.10 -1.59
C GLY A 239 -1.03 11.25 -2.50
N TRP A 240 0.28 11.26 -2.28
CA TRP A 240 1.21 10.34 -2.97
C TRP A 240 1.11 8.89 -2.52
N GLU A 241 0.62 8.68 -1.32
CA GLU A 241 0.32 7.35 -0.83
C GLU A 241 -1.16 7.03 -1.13
N PRO A 242 -1.46 5.96 -1.88
CA PRO A 242 -2.82 5.62 -2.21
C PRO A 242 -3.60 5.24 -0.94
N GLU A 243 -4.90 5.57 -0.92
CA GLU A 243 -5.79 5.20 0.19
C GLU A 243 -5.85 3.69 0.37
N VAL A 244 -5.79 2.95 -0.76
CA VAL A 244 -5.74 1.49 -0.77
C VAL A 244 -4.39 1.03 -1.31
N GLY A 245 -3.72 0.14 -0.57
CA GLY A 245 -2.45 -0.45 -0.99
C GLY A 245 -2.52 -1.19 -2.33
N SER A 246 -1.34 -1.55 -2.86
CA SER A 246 -1.22 -2.42 -4.02
C SER A 246 -1.82 -3.81 -3.77
N GLU A 247 -2.09 -4.58 -4.83
CA GLU A 247 -2.63 -5.94 -4.71
C GLU A 247 -1.78 -6.84 -3.82
N GLU A 248 -0.45 -6.71 -3.88
CA GLU A 248 0.50 -7.44 -3.04
C GLU A 248 0.38 -7.05 -1.56
N GLU A 249 0.21 -5.75 -1.27
CA GLU A 249 -0.01 -5.25 0.09
C GLU A 249 -1.33 -5.74 0.66
N VAL A 250 -2.41 -5.65 -0.12
CA VAL A 250 -3.76 -6.09 0.29
C VAL A 250 -3.80 -7.61 0.49
N ALA A 251 -3.19 -8.38 -0.42
CA ALA A 251 -3.10 -9.83 -0.30
C ALA A 251 -2.35 -10.27 0.97
N PHE A 252 -1.24 -9.60 1.29
CA PHE A 252 -0.51 -9.82 2.54
C PHE A 252 -1.37 -9.47 3.76
N LEU A 253 -1.95 -8.27 3.82
CA LEU A 253 -2.77 -7.81 4.95
C LEU A 253 -3.96 -8.74 5.19
N ALA A 254 -4.64 -9.19 4.13
CA ALA A 254 -5.74 -10.14 4.22
C ALA A 254 -5.30 -11.49 4.78
N ALA A 255 -4.18 -12.04 4.29
CA ALA A 255 -3.67 -13.32 4.79
C ALA A 255 -3.17 -13.22 6.24
N ALA A 256 -2.49 -12.13 6.60
CA ALA A 256 -2.08 -11.86 7.97
C ALA A 256 -3.28 -11.75 8.91
N ALA A 257 -4.32 -10.99 8.53
CA ALA A 257 -5.53 -10.84 9.34
C ALA A 257 -6.26 -12.17 9.57
N VAL A 258 -6.27 -13.07 8.58
CA VAL A 258 -6.84 -14.41 8.72
C VAL A 258 -6.03 -15.27 9.69
N GLU A 259 -4.70 -15.26 9.59
CA GLU A 259 -3.87 -16.03 10.51
C GLU A 259 -3.92 -15.45 11.94
N GLU A 260 -4.00 -14.13 12.09
CA GLU A 260 -4.16 -13.44 13.38
C GLU A 260 -5.45 -13.82 14.10
N THR A 261 -6.55 -14.02 13.37
CA THR A 261 -7.88 -14.29 13.94
C THR A 261 -8.20 -15.77 14.09
N LYS A 262 -7.28 -16.63 13.63
CA LYS A 262 -7.44 -18.08 13.59
C LYS A 262 -7.54 -18.66 14.99
N GLY A 263 -8.66 -19.32 15.28
CA GLY A 263 -8.91 -19.98 16.56
C GLY A 263 -9.14 -19.03 17.73
N ILE A 264 -9.33 -17.73 17.49
CA ILE A 264 -9.59 -16.75 18.55
C ILE A 264 -11.10 -16.59 18.79
N ASP A 265 -11.49 -16.66 20.07
CA ASP A 265 -12.85 -16.42 20.51
C ASP A 265 -13.19 -14.94 20.65
N LEU A 266 -14.47 -14.59 20.55
CA LEU A 266 -14.96 -13.20 20.61
C LEU A 266 -14.57 -12.47 21.92
N GLY A 267 -14.44 -13.22 23.02
CA GLY A 267 -14.03 -12.69 24.32
C GLY A 267 -12.58 -12.19 24.29
N ASP A 268 -11.70 -12.88 23.57
CA ASP A 268 -10.25 -12.69 23.59
C ASP A 268 -9.77 -11.72 22.49
N LEU A 269 -10.70 -11.10 21.77
CA LEU A 269 -10.34 -10.16 20.71
C LEU A 269 -9.71 -8.88 21.26
N ASN A 270 -8.57 -8.54 20.69
CA ASN A 270 -7.87 -7.30 20.96
C ASN A 270 -8.38 -6.18 20.02
N PHE A 271 -9.26 -5.31 20.54
CA PHE A 271 -9.86 -4.20 19.78
C PHE A 271 -8.90 -3.06 19.44
N THR A 272 -7.62 -3.18 19.81
CA THR A 272 -6.56 -2.33 19.26
C THR A 272 -6.14 -2.76 17.84
N MET A 273 -6.55 -3.94 17.38
CA MET A 273 -6.17 -4.54 16.11
C MET A 273 -7.33 -4.53 15.10
N ARG A 274 -7.07 -4.05 13.88
CA ARG A 274 -8.08 -3.96 12.80
C ARG A 274 -8.64 -5.32 12.40
N SER A 275 -7.80 -6.34 12.29
CA SER A 275 -8.20 -7.71 11.97
C SER A 275 -9.21 -8.26 12.99
N HIS A 276 -8.98 -8.02 14.27
CA HIS A 276 -9.88 -8.41 15.35
C HIS A 276 -11.20 -7.62 15.31
N ILE A 277 -11.16 -6.32 15.01
CA ILE A 277 -12.38 -5.51 14.84
C ILE A 277 -13.22 -6.05 13.67
N LEU A 278 -12.59 -6.28 12.50
CA LEU A 278 -13.27 -6.79 11.30
C LEU A 278 -13.86 -8.18 11.55
N TRP A 279 -13.12 -9.05 12.23
CA TRP A 279 -13.61 -10.36 12.64
C TRP A 279 -14.76 -10.26 13.67
N ALA A 280 -14.67 -9.33 14.62
CA ALA A 280 -15.72 -9.07 15.57
C ALA A 280 -17.00 -8.59 14.89
N VAL A 281 -16.94 -7.63 13.96
CA VAL A 281 -18.09 -7.18 13.15
C VAL A 281 -18.70 -8.38 12.43
N MET A 282 -17.87 -9.13 11.72
CA MET A 282 -18.29 -10.26 10.90
C MET A 282 -19.01 -11.34 11.75
N ARG A 283 -18.46 -11.72 12.92
CA ARG A 283 -19.13 -12.67 13.83
C ARG A 283 -20.35 -12.04 14.50
N THR A 284 -20.25 -10.83 15.00
CA THR A 284 -21.31 -10.21 15.82
C THR A 284 -22.58 -10.01 14.99
N VAL A 285 -22.44 -9.48 13.79
CA VAL A 285 -23.57 -9.11 12.91
C VAL A 285 -24.15 -10.32 12.18
N PHE A 286 -23.31 -11.25 11.72
CA PHE A 286 -23.79 -12.37 10.89
C PHE A 286 -23.98 -13.68 11.66
N GLN A 287 -23.34 -13.87 12.82
CA GLN A 287 -23.55 -15.04 13.68
C GLN A 287 -24.62 -14.81 14.75
N SER A 288 -24.81 -13.57 15.22
CA SER A 288 -25.68 -13.23 16.35
C SER A 288 -26.89 -12.43 15.88
N ALA A 289 -28.10 -12.90 16.19
CA ALA A 289 -29.32 -12.15 15.89
C ALA A 289 -29.68 -11.22 17.08
N GLY A 290 -29.23 -9.95 17.05
CA GLY A 290 -29.67 -8.94 18.01
C GLY A 290 -28.86 -7.64 18.03
N GLU A 291 -29.43 -6.57 18.59
CA GLU A 291 -28.81 -5.24 18.68
C GLU A 291 -27.77 -5.13 19.83
N LYS A 292 -28.00 -5.81 20.96
CA LYS A 292 -27.10 -5.78 22.14
C LYS A 292 -25.63 -6.16 21.84
N PRO A 293 -25.34 -7.18 21.00
CA PRO A 293 -23.97 -7.51 20.62
C PRO A 293 -23.24 -6.38 19.86
N VAL A 294 -23.97 -5.58 19.07
CA VAL A 294 -23.37 -4.45 18.32
C VAL A 294 -23.05 -3.28 19.26
N ASP A 295 -23.89 -3.03 20.26
CA ASP A 295 -23.60 -2.00 21.27
C ASP A 295 -22.38 -2.36 22.14
N ASP A 296 -22.21 -3.64 22.50
CA ASP A 296 -21.00 -4.11 23.17
C ASP A 296 -19.74 -3.92 22.31
N LEU A 297 -19.84 -4.27 21.02
CA LEU A 297 -18.76 -4.07 20.05
C LEU A 297 -18.35 -2.60 19.94
N LYS A 298 -19.32 -1.68 19.81
CA LYS A 298 -19.06 -0.23 19.78
C LYS A 298 -18.30 0.24 21.01
N ARG A 299 -18.78 -0.14 22.21
CA ARG A 299 -18.12 0.22 23.47
C ARG A 299 -16.67 -0.30 23.51
N ARG A 300 -16.43 -1.57 23.16
CA ARG A 300 -15.08 -2.16 23.16
C ARG A 300 -14.13 -1.47 22.17
N MET A 301 -14.64 -1.01 21.02
CA MET A 301 -13.87 -0.23 20.06
C MET A 301 -13.48 1.16 20.61
N VAL A 302 -14.43 1.86 21.25
CA VAL A 302 -14.20 3.17 21.86
C VAL A 302 -13.20 3.08 23.01
N GLU A 303 -13.33 2.08 23.88
CA GLU A 303 -12.42 1.81 25.00
C GLU A 303 -10.98 1.50 24.53
N ALA A 304 -10.82 0.84 23.39
CA ALA A 304 -9.51 0.49 22.85
C ALA A 304 -8.74 1.68 22.24
N GLY A 305 -9.43 2.76 21.83
CA GLY A 305 -8.86 4.09 21.59
C GLY A 305 -7.71 4.22 20.57
N ASN A 306 -7.54 3.28 19.63
CA ASN A 306 -6.32 3.21 18.80
C ASN A 306 -6.46 3.68 17.34
N ILE A 307 -7.68 3.90 16.85
CA ILE A 307 -7.92 4.47 15.52
C ILE A 307 -8.52 5.86 15.78
N VAL A 308 -7.69 6.91 15.78
CA VAL A 308 -8.04 8.34 15.76
C VAL A 308 -9.39 8.71 16.41
N GLU A 309 -9.40 9.10 17.69
CA GLU A 309 -10.59 9.61 18.43
C GLU A 309 -11.93 9.08 17.88
N ILE A 310 -12.11 7.75 17.91
CA ILE A 310 -13.39 7.13 17.64
C ILE A 310 -14.26 7.41 18.86
N ASP A 311 -15.14 8.40 18.74
CA ASP A 311 -16.34 8.48 19.57
C ASP A 311 -17.34 7.41 19.12
N GLU A 312 -18.42 7.24 19.88
CA GLU A 312 -19.45 6.25 19.57
C GLU A 312 -20.06 6.44 18.18
N ILE A 313 -20.17 7.69 17.70
CA ILE A 313 -20.77 8.00 16.39
C ILE A 313 -19.88 7.48 15.27
N LYS A 314 -18.56 7.73 15.36
CA LYS A 314 -17.60 7.21 14.38
C LYS A 314 -17.50 5.69 14.43
N ALA A 315 -17.58 5.08 15.61
CA ALA A 315 -17.59 3.62 15.75
C ALA A 315 -18.81 3.02 15.04
N GLU A 316 -19.98 3.59 15.27
CA GLU A 316 -21.23 3.15 14.66
C GLU A 316 -21.22 3.30 13.15
N LEU A 317 -20.77 4.46 12.65
CA LEU A 317 -20.64 4.69 11.21
C LEU A 317 -19.70 3.67 10.58
N TRP A 318 -18.51 3.48 11.15
CA TRP A 318 -17.53 2.54 10.63
C TRP A 318 -18.05 1.10 10.60
N ILE A 319 -18.71 0.64 11.68
CA ILE A 319 -19.33 -0.70 11.71
C ILE A 319 -20.37 -0.83 10.60
N ARG A 320 -21.23 0.17 10.43
CA ARG A 320 -22.26 0.17 9.39
C ARG A 320 -21.63 0.10 7.99
N GLU A 321 -20.57 0.85 7.74
CA GLU A 321 -19.84 0.82 6.48
C GLU A 321 -19.19 -0.55 6.22
N ALA A 322 -18.54 -1.13 7.22
CA ALA A 322 -17.98 -2.47 7.14
C ALA A 322 -19.06 -3.53 6.84
N VAL A 323 -20.22 -3.45 7.51
CA VAL A 323 -21.34 -4.37 7.27
C VAL A 323 -21.86 -4.25 5.84
N MET A 324 -22.03 -3.03 5.31
CA MET A 324 -22.49 -2.82 3.93
C MET A 324 -21.54 -3.47 2.90
N VAL A 325 -20.25 -3.50 3.19
CA VAL A 325 -19.24 -4.18 2.35
C VAL A 325 -19.30 -5.70 2.51
N MET A 326 -19.43 -6.20 3.73
CA MET A 326 -19.36 -7.63 4.05
C MET A 326 -20.64 -8.41 3.70
N GLU A 327 -21.82 -7.81 3.89
CA GLU A 327 -23.12 -8.49 3.77
C GLU A 327 -23.33 -9.19 2.41
N PRO A 328 -23.03 -8.57 1.24
CA PRO A 328 -23.20 -9.23 -0.05
C PRO A 328 -22.40 -10.53 -0.20
N TYR A 329 -21.27 -10.67 0.50
CA TYR A 329 -20.43 -11.88 0.44
C TYR A 329 -21.04 -13.01 1.27
N VAL A 330 -21.55 -12.68 2.47
CA VAL A 330 -22.25 -13.63 3.33
C VAL A 330 -23.53 -14.13 2.65
N GLN A 331 -24.31 -13.24 2.06
CA GLN A 331 -25.54 -13.59 1.36
C GLN A 331 -25.28 -14.48 0.13
N ARG A 332 -24.24 -14.18 -0.67
CA ARG A 332 -23.85 -14.99 -1.84
C ARG A 332 -23.47 -16.44 -1.46
N ARG A 333 -22.97 -16.67 -0.25
CA ARG A 333 -22.65 -18.02 0.26
C ARG A 333 -23.83 -18.73 0.93
N GLY A 334 -25.03 -18.13 0.92
CA GLY A 334 -26.21 -18.70 1.56
C GLY A 334 -26.26 -18.49 3.08
N GLY A 335 -25.51 -17.51 3.60
CA GLY A 335 -25.49 -17.14 5.01
C GLY A 335 -24.14 -17.37 5.69
N TRP A 336 -24.15 -17.32 7.03
CA TRP A 336 -22.96 -17.48 7.86
C TRP A 336 -22.41 -18.92 7.79
N PRO A 337 -21.14 -19.14 7.40
CA PRO A 337 -20.60 -20.49 7.27
C PRO A 337 -20.54 -21.24 8.61
N ALA A 338 -20.75 -22.56 8.57
CA ALA A 338 -20.72 -23.40 9.78
C ALA A 338 -19.27 -23.77 10.20
N ALA A 339 -18.42 -24.11 9.23
CA ALA A 339 -17.02 -24.48 9.47
C ALA A 339 -16.15 -23.24 9.70
N ALA A 340 -15.11 -23.37 10.51
CA ALA A 340 -14.20 -22.26 10.81
C ALA A 340 -13.36 -21.88 9.58
N GLU A 341 -12.93 -22.88 8.81
CA GLU A 341 -12.13 -22.75 7.61
C GLU A 341 -12.88 -21.94 6.54
N ASP A 342 -14.18 -22.22 6.35
CA ASP A 342 -15.02 -21.48 5.40
C ASP A 342 -15.21 -20.00 5.80
N ARG A 343 -15.20 -19.71 7.11
CA ARG A 343 -15.26 -18.33 7.62
C ARG A 343 -13.96 -17.60 7.39
N SER A 344 -12.83 -18.26 7.62
CA SER A 344 -11.50 -17.72 7.33
C SER A 344 -11.35 -17.41 5.84
N GLU A 345 -11.82 -18.31 4.96
CA GLU A 345 -11.80 -18.10 3.52
C GLU A 345 -12.75 -16.96 3.10
N LEU A 346 -13.94 -16.88 3.70
CA LEU A 346 -14.86 -15.76 3.48
C LEU A 346 -14.25 -14.42 3.90
N LEU A 347 -13.62 -14.37 5.08
CA LEU A 347 -12.92 -13.17 5.55
C LEU A 347 -11.80 -12.79 4.57
N ARG A 348 -10.96 -13.77 4.16
CA ARG A 348 -9.88 -13.54 3.20
C ARG A 348 -10.40 -12.94 1.91
N GLN A 349 -11.45 -13.54 1.33
CA GLN A 349 -12.04 -13.08 0.09
C GLN A 349 -12.55 -11.63 0.20
N ILE A 350 -13.30 -11.33 1.27
CA ILE A 350 -13.81 -9.98 1.53
C ILE A 350 -12.64 -8.99 1.59
N LEU A 351 -11.59 -9.29 2.35
CA LEU A 351 -10.48 -8.37 2.57
C LEU A 351 -9.62 -8.16 1.32
N VAL A 352 -9.42 -9.20 0.51
CA VAL A 352 -8.72 -9.10 -0.78
C VAL A 352 -9.48 -8.21 -1.76
N GLU A 353 -10.80 -8.40 -1.87
CA GLU A 353 -11.65 -7.61 -2.76
C GLU A 353 -11.96 -6.20 -2.21
N ASN A 354 -11.70 -5.95 -0.92
CA ASN A 354 -12.06 -4.71 -0.22
C ASN A 354 -10.94 -4.21 0.70
N GLY A 355 -9.75 -3.98 0.14
CA GLY A 355 -8.58 -3.52 0.89
C GLY A 355 -8.81 -2.25 1.71
N GLN A 356 -9.76 -1.39 1.32
CA GLN A 356 -10.18 -0.18 2.07
C GLN A 356 -10.66 -0.49 3.49
N LEU A 357 -11.10 -1.72 3.78
CA LEU A 357 -11.46 -2.15 5.14
C LEU A 357 -10.28 -2.08 6.12
N PHE A 358 -9.05 -2.08 5.61
CA PHE A 358 -7.84 -1.86 6.41
C PHE A 358 -7.50 -0.40 6.62
N PHE A 359 -8.23 0.56 6.05
CA PHE A 359 -7.90 1.99 6.08
C PHE A 359 -8.98 2.82 6.79
N HIS A 360 -8.72 4.10 6.99
CA HIS A 360 -9.54 4.96 7.84
C HIS A 360 -10.87 5.38 7.19
N SER A 361 -10.97 5.33 5.85
CA SER A 361 -12.19 5.65 5.10
C SER A 361 -12.69 4.43 4.32
N ILE A 362 -13.85 3.87 4.70
CA ILE A 362 -14.45 2.76 3.96
C ILE A 362 -15.37 3.31 2.85
N LEU A 363 -16.12 4.39 3.12
CA LEU A 363 -17.09 4.96 2.16
C LEU A 363 -17.14 6.52 2.09
N ALA A 364 -16.10 7.23 2.53
CA ALA A 364 -16.07 8.70 2.54
C ALA A 364 -16.18 9.32 1.14
#